data_AF-A0A2N2HVA1-F1
#
_entry.id   AF-A0A2N2HVA1-F1
#
_cell.length_a   1.000
_cell.length_b   1.000
_cell.length_c   1.000
_cell.angle_alpha   90.00
_cell.angle_beta   90.00
_cell.angle_gamma   90.00
#
_symmetry.space_group_name_H-M   'P 1'
#
loop_
_entity.id
_entity.type
_entity.pdbx_description
1 polymer ?
#
loop_
_entity_poly.entity_id
_entity_poly.type
_entity_poly.pdbx_seq_one_letter_code
_entity_poly.pdbx_strand_id
1 'polypeptide(L)'
;MTWKTLNTTMKLIVAGIFIVALLAVASAFHSWFADKPTISQSEYAPAKEIKKAIKIEHKKITVHAPIDVLDKDEAVKKLKINDPVKSDKNKQITTTAEIQPYDGKTSVISVLDTSTGMSEIIAKQEPLSFFGFENKKELGVRVGYSTDEFEMRSTVFGRWQFLRVGNFHLGVYGEANSRGEGIGQLEISYKF
;
A
#
# COMPACT_ATOMS: atom_id res chain seq x y z
N MET A 1 -28.32 24.88 21.59
CA MET A 1 -29.30 24.26 20.68
C MET A 1 -29.42 22.78 21.05
N THR A 2 -30.54 22.36 21.62
CA THR A 2 -30.72 21.01 22.18
C THR A 2 -31.00 19.98 21.07
N TRP A 3 -30.41 18.78 21.14
CA TRP A 3 -30.59 17.68 20.17
C TRP A 3 -32.06 17.36 19.81
N LYS A 4 -33.00 17.66 20.72
CA LYS A 4 -34.45 17.51 20.51
C LYS A 4 -35.04 18.42 19.44
N THR A 5 -34.42 19.58 19.14
CA THR A 5 -34.95 20.58 18.19
C THR A 5 -34.40 20.44 16.77
N LEU A 6 -33.50 19.47 16.51
CA LEU A 6 -33.01 19.19 15.16
C LEU A 6 -34.03 18.36 14.37
N ASN A 7 -34.26 18.77 13.11
CA ASN A 7 -34.96 17.96 12.12
C ASN A 7 -34.22 16.62 11.90
N THR A 8 -34.96 15.53 11.64
CA THR A 8 -34.43 14.17 11.45
C THR A 8 -33.31 14.12 10.41
N THR A 9 -33.43 14.87 9.32
CA THR A 9 -32.40 14.99 8.27
C THR A 9 -31.10 15.58 8.81
N MET A 10 -31.19 16.60 9.66
CA MET A 10 -30.02 17.26 10.26
C MET A 10 -29.34 16.33 11.28
N LYS A 11 -30.10 15.50 11.99
CA LYS A 11 -29.55 14.47 12.90
C LYS A 11 -28.75 13.41 12.13
N LEU A 12 -29.25 12.97 10.97
CA LEU A 12 -28.55 12.01 10.12
C LEU A 12 -27.23 12.58 9.58
N ILE A 13 -27.23 13.84 9.13
CA ILE A 13 -26.01 14.51 8.67
C ILE A 13 -24.99 14.62 9.81
N VAL A 14 -25.41 15.07 10.99
CA VAL A 14 -24.53 15.20 12.16
C VAL A 14 -23.98 13.83 12.59
N ALA A 15 -24.82 12.80 12.61
CA ALA A 15 -24.39 11.43 12.91
C ALA A 15 -23.38 10.91 11.87
N GLY A 16 -23.61 11.17 10.59
CA GLY A 16 -22.68 10.81 9.51
C GLY A 16 -21.31 11.46 9.68
N ILE A 17 -21.27 12.77 9.93
CA ILE A 17 -20.02 13.50 10.19
C ILE A 17 -19.29 12.92 11.42
N PHE A 18 -20.02 12.59 12.48
CA PHE A 18 -19.44 12.01 13.69
C PHE A 18 -18.82 10.64 13.42
N ILE A 19 -19.47 9.79 12.62
CA ILE A 19 -18.93 8.48 12.21
C ILE A 19 -17.64 8.66 11.41
N VAL A 20 -17.62 9.59 10.44
CA VAL A 20 -16.41 9.87 9.65
C VAL A 20 -15.27 10.36 10.54
N ALA A 21 -15.55 11.25 11.49
CA ALA A 21 -14.55 11.74 12.44
C ALA A 21 -13.99 10.62 13.32
N LEU A 22 -14.85 9.72 13.81
CA LEU A 22 -14.42 8.54 14.57
C LEU A 22 -13.52 7.61 13.74
N LEU A 23 -13.86 7.36 12.48
CA LEU A 23 -13.04 6.53 11.59
C LEU A 23 -11.67 7.17 11.32
N ALA A 24 -11.62 8.49 11.14
CA ALA A 24 -10.37 9.23 10.97
C ALA A 24 -9.48 9.14 12.22
N VAL A 25 -10.06 9.32 13.41
CA VAL A 25 -9.33 9.18 14.69
C VAL A 25 -8.84 7.74 14.88
N ALA A 26 -9.68 6.74 14.61
CA ALA A 26 -9.29 5.33 14.69
C ALA A 26 -8.14 4.99 13.74
N SER A 27 -8.18 5.49 12.50
CA SER A 27 -7.08 5.37 11.54
C SER A 27 -5.78 6.02 12.06
N ALA A 28 -5.87 7.22 12.63
CA ALA A 28 -4.70 7.91 13.19
C ALA A 28 -4.07 7.13 14.35
N PHE A 29 -4.91 6.62 15.28
CA PHE A 29 -4.45 5.76 16.38
C PHE A 29 -3.86 4.46 15.87
N HIS A 30 -4.52 3.78 14.93
CA HIS A 30 -4.01 2.56 14.32
C HIS A 30 -2.64 2.80 13.67
N SER A 31 -2.48 3.87 12.89
CA SER A 31 -1.21 4.22 12.27
C SER A 31 -0.12 4.64 13.26
N TRP A 32 -0.48 5.09 14.46
CA TRP A 32 0.49 5.44 15.50
C TRP A 32 1.11 4.19 16.12
N PHE A 33 0.31 3.14 16.30
CA PHE A 33 0.74 1.88 16.92
C PHE A 33 1.18 0.80 15.91
N ALA A 34 0.74 0.89 14.66
CA ALA A 34 1.17 -0.01 13.61
C ALA A 34 2.63 0.27 13.20
N ASP A 35 3.34 -0.80 12.83
CA ASP A 35 4.67 -0.69 12.27
C ASP A 35 4.66 0.27 11.07
N LYS A 36 5.45 1.33 11.17
CA LYS A 36 5.56 2.30 10.07
C LYS A 36 6.22 1.58 8.90
N PRO A 37 5.65 1.64 7.69
CA PRO A 37 6.30 1.06 6.53
C PRO A 37 7.69 1.69 6.40
N THR A 38 8.71 0.85 6.26
CA THR A 38 10.07 1.33 6.01
C THR A 38 10.05 2.08 4.69
N ILE A 39 10.12 3.42 4.74
CA ILE A 39 10.20 4.25 3.55
C ILE A 39 11.61 4.01 2.97
N SER A 40 11.72 3.02 2.10
CA SER A 40 13.02 2.59 1.54
C SER A 40 13.64 3.65 0.62
N GLN A 41 12.89 4.67 0.21
CA GLN A 41 13.34 5.74 -0.68
C GLN A 41 12.69 7.07 -0.29
N SER A 42 13.49 8.05 0.14
CA SER A 42 13.07 9.45 0.32
C SER A 42 13.09 10.25 -0.99
N GLU A 43 13.70 9.70 -2.04
CA GLU A 43 13.85 10.34 -3.34
C GLU A 43 13.19 9.49 -4.43
N TYR A 44 12.26 10.11 -5.15
CA TYR A 44 11.69 9.52 -6.35
C TYR A 44 12.72 9.62 -7.49
N ALA A 45 13.61 8.63 -7.58
CA ALA A 45 14.42 8.45 -8.76
C ALA A 45 13.58 7.72 -9.82
N PRO A 46 13.36 8.28 -11.02
CA PRO A 46 12.71 7.53 -12.10
C PRO A 46 13.49 6.23 -12.30
N ALA A 47 12.78 5.09 -12.29
CA ALA A 47 13.39 3.79 -12.47
C ALA A 47 14.21 3.82 -13.76
N LYS A 48 15.53 3.61 -13.66
CA LYS A 48 16.37 3.48 -14.85
C LYS A 48 15.82 2.29 -15.65
N GLU A 49 15.36 2.55 -16.86
CA GLU A 49 14.99 1.49 -17.79
C GLU A 49 16.16 0.51 -17.90
N ILE A 50 15.91 -0.78 -17.67
CA ILE A 50 16.92 -1.83 -17.75
C ILE A 50 17.26 -2.01 -19.23
N LYS A 51 18.24 -1.26 -19.72
CA LYS A 51 18.57 -1.21 -21.16
C LYS A 51 19.12 -2.53 -21.71
N LYS A 52 19.62 -3.44 -20.85
CA LYS A 52 20.05 -4.80 -21.20
C LYS A 52 20.18 -5.66 -19.93
N ALA A 53 19.65 -6.88 -19.96
CA ALA A 53 19.93 -7.86 -18.93
C ALA A 53 21.43 -8.20 -18.96
N ILE A 54 22.14 -7.95 -17.87
CA ILE A 54 23.53 -8.35 -17.73
C ILE A 54 23.55 -9.88 -17.65
N LYS A 55 24.05 -10.54 -18.69
CA LYS A 55 24.25 -11.99 -18.67
C LYS A 55 25.52 -12.28 -17.87
N ILE A 56 25.36 -12.84 -16.68
CA ILE A 56 26.45 -13.32 -15.85
C ILE A 56 26.60 -14.82 -16.11
N GLU A 57 27.81 -15.28 -16.42
CA GLU A 57 28.07 -16.71 -16.63
C GLU A 57 27.92 -17.50 -15.33
N HIS A 58 27.28 -18.67 -15.40
CA HIS A 58 27.08 -19.53 -14.23
C HIS A 58 28.34 -20.35 -13.95
N LYS A 59 28.92 -20.17 -12.75
CA LYS A 59 29.97 -21.05 -12.23
C LYS A 59 29.34 -22.15 -11.38
N LYS A 60 29.53 -23.42 -11.78
CA LYS A 60 29.09 -24.57 -10.98
C LYS A 60 30.05 -24.78 -9.81
N ILE A 61 29.50 -24.91 -8.61
CA ILE A 61 30.25 -25.15 -7.37
C ILE A 61 29.60 -26.36 -6.68
N THR A 62 30.41 -27.32 -6.24
CA THR A 62 29.94 -28.47 -5.47
C THR A 62 29.85 -28.09 -4.00
N VAL A 63 28.68 -28.27 -3.39
CA VAL A 63 28.44 -28.05 -1.96
C VAL A 63 28.42 -29.41 -1.27
N HIS A 64 29.30 -29.63 -0.30
CA HIS A 64 29.42 -30.90 0.44
C HIS A 64 28.62 -30.92 1.75
N ALA A 65 27.88 -29.85 2.06
CA ALA A 65 27.05 -29.75 3.25
C ALA A 65 25.59 -30.13 2.96
N PRO A 66 24.87 -30.72 3.93
CA PRO A 66 23.43 -30.89 3.83
C PRO A 66 22.75 -29.52 3.71
N ILE A 67 21.71 -29.45 2.88
CA ILE A 67 20.92 -28.22 2.69
C ILE A 67 19.66 -28.37 3.55
N ASP A 68 19.47 -27.45 4.48
CA ASP A 68 18.25 -27.37 5.26
C ASP A 68 17.10 -26.89 4.37
N VAL A 69 15.98 -27.62 4.43
CA VAL A 69 14.77 -27.34 3.68
C VAL A 69 13.61 -27.21 4.65
N LEU A 70 12.68 -26.30 4.33
CA LEU A 70 11.47 -26.10 5.10
C LEU A 70 10.45 -27.19 4.75
N ASP A 71 9.54 -27.47 5.69
CA ASP A 71 8.38 -28.31 5.42
C ASP A 71 7.55 -27.67 4.30
N LYS A 72 7.49 -28.37 3.16
CA LYS A 72 6.83 -27.88 1.96
C LYS A 72 5.33 -27.73 2.17
N ASP A 73 4.68 -28.67 2.86
CA ASP A 73 3.23 -28.64 3.04
C ASP A 73 2.83 -27.50 3.96
N GLU A 74 3.60 -27.26 5.03
CA GLU A 74 3.38 -26.14 5.92
C GLU A 74 3.63 -24.78 5.23
N ALA A 75 4.73 -24.67 4.47
CA ALA A 75 5.07 -23.45 3.74
C ALA A 75 4.04 -23.11 2.65
N VAL A 76 3.61 -24.11 1.86
CA VAL A 76 2.58 -23.93 0.81
C VAL A 76 1.25 -23.52 1.42
N LYS A 77 0.86 -24.11 2.56
CA LYS A 77 -0.38 -23.79 3.26
C LYS A 77 -0.37 -22.37 3.83
N LYS A 78 0.71 -21.94 4.47
CA LYS A 78 0.82 -20.60 5.07
C LYS A 78 0.91 -19.51 4.00
N LEU A 79 1.71 -19.72 2.95
CA LEU A 79 2.00 -18.71 1.94
C LEU A 79 1.06 -18.75 0.73
N LYS A 80 0.12 -19.70 0.68
CA LYS A 80 -0.86 -19.88 -0.41
C LYS A 80 -0.17 -19.88 -1.79
N ILE A 81 0.92 -20.64 -1.90
CA ILE A 81 1.73 -20.76 -3.13
C ILE A 81 0.99 -21.66 -4.13
N ASN A 82 1.06 -21.32 -5.41
CA ASN A 82 0.41 -22.10 -6.48
C ASN A 82 1.17 -23.40 -6.80
N ASP A 83 0.53 -24.30 -7.56
CA ASP A 83 0.92 -25.69 -7.78
C ASP A 83 2.31 -26.03 -8.37
N PRO A 84 3.04 -25.21 -9.17
CA PRO A 84 4.26 -25.70 -9.81
C PRO A 84 5.40 -26.05 -8.83
N VAL A 85 5.38 -25.53 -7.60
CA VAL A 85 6.33 -25.90 -6.53
C VAL A 85 5.79 -27.06 -5.68
N LYS A 86 4.46 -27.14 -5.55
CA LYS A 86 3.77 -28.15 -4.75
C LYS A 86 3.82 -29.54 -5.40
N SER A 87 3.64 -29.60 -6.72
CA SER A 87 3.55 -30.86 -7.47
C SER A 87 4.90 -31.48 -7.82
N ASP A 88 5.97 -30.68 -7.82
CA ASP A 88 7.30 -31.13 -8.21
C ASP A 88 8.10 -31.63 -6.98
N LYS A 89 8.48 -32.91 -6.97
CA LYS A 89 9.26 -33.52 -5.89
C LYS A 89 10.70 -33.00 -5.83
N ASN A 90 11.24 -32.50 -6.94
CA ASN A 90 12.61 -32.02 -7.03
C ASN A 90 12.75 -30.58 -6.56
N LYS A 91 11.64 -29.83 -6.42
CA LYS A 91 11.67 -28.46 -5.90
C LYS A 91 11.55 -28.47 -4.39
N GLN A 92 12.45 -27.81 -3.68
CA GLN A 92 12.40 -27.68 -2.22
C GLN A 92 12.42 -26.22 -1.83
N ILE A 93 11.70 -25.85 -0.77
CA ILE A 93 11.69 -24.47 -0.27
C ILE A 93 12.80 -24.37 0.76
N THR A 94 13.76 -23.48 0.53
CA THR A 94 14.91 -23.29 1.45
C THR A 94 14.65 -22.16 2.43
N THR A 95 14.10 -21.05 1.95
CA THR A 95 13.88 -19.84 2.76
C THR A 95 12.60 -19.14 2.36
N THR A 96 11.93 -18.54 3.34
CA THR A 96 10.79 -17.64 3.15
C THR A 96 11.13 -16.25 3.69
N ALA A 97 10.72 -15.21 2.99
CA ALA A 97 10.86 -13.83 3.44
C ALA A 97 9.59 -13.05 3.12
N GLU A 98 9.33 -11.98 3.88
CA GLU A 98 8.28 -11.01 3.58
C GLU A 98 8.97 -9.70 3.20
N ILE A 99 8.73 -9.25 1.97
CA ILE A 99 9.06 -7.89 1.55
C ILE A 99 7.85 -7.04 1.90
N GLN A 100 8.06 -5.98 2.69
CA GLN A 100 7.06 -4.94 2.89
C GLN A 100 7.07 -4.00 1.66
N PRO A 101 6.08 -4.03 0.76
CA PRO A 101 5.94 -2.99 -0.26
C PRO A 101 5.37 -1.69 0.33
N TYR A 102 5.37 -0.65 -0.50
CA TYR A 102 4.66 0.62 -0.26
C TYR A 102 3.13 0.41 -0.13
N ASP A 103 2.56 -0.66 -0.71
CA ASP A 103 1.15 -1.07 -0.56
C ASP A 103 1.01 -2.61 -0.55
N GLY A 104 0.64 -3.19 0.60
CA GLY A 104 0.37 -4.63 0.78
C GLY A 104 1.51 -5.42 1.42
N LYS A 105 1.51 -6.75 1.27
CA LYS A 105 2.61 -7.65 1.69
C LYS A 105 3.06 -8.46 0.48
N THR A 106 4.36 -8.67 0.33
CA THR A 106 4.89 -9.54 -0.73
C THR A 106 5.63 -10.71 -0.10
N SER A 107 5.06 -11.90 -0.25
CA SER A 107 5.67 -13.14 0.19
C SER A 107 6.70 -13.60 -0.83
N VAL A 108 7.91 -13.90 -0.36
CA VAL A 108 9.05 -14.33 -1.17
C VAL A 108 9.48 -15.70 -0.70
N ILE A 109 9.72 -16.60 -1.65
CA ILE A 109 10.28 -17.93 -1.38
C ILE A 109 11.50 -18.15 -2.26
N SER A 110 12.51 -18.81 -1.69
CA SER A 110 13.60 -19.41 -2.45
C SER A 110 13.30 -20.89 -2.65
N VAL A 111 13.32 -21.32 -3.91
CA VAL A 111 13.06 -22.68 -4.34
C VAL A 111 14.34 -23.25 -4.94
N LEU A 112 14.83 -24.34 -4.40
CA LEU A 112 15.96 -25.09 -4.92
C LEU A 112 15.45 -26.30 -5.71
N ASP A 113 15.88 -26.45 -6.95
CA ASP A 113 15.75 -27.70 -7.70
C ASP A 113 16.91 -28.63 -7.35
N THR A 114 16.61 -29.73 -6.67
CA THR A 114 17.59 -30.72 -6.21
C THR A 114 18.19 -31.54 -7.35
N SER A 115 17.55 -31.57 -8.53
CA SER A 115 18.06 -32.30 -9.69
C SER A 115 19.12 -31.51 -10.46
N THR A 116 18.98 -30.19 -10.53
CA THR A 116 19.87 -29.29 -11.29
C THR A 116 20.81 -28.48 -10.39
N GLY A 117 20.50 -28.37 -9.10
CA GLY A 117 21.17 -27.46 -8.16
C GLY A 117 20.83 -25.99 -8.39
N MET A 118 19.82 -25.67 -9.21
CA MET A 118 19.42 -24.31 -9.51
C MET A 118 18.48 -23.76 -8.43
N SER A 119 18.72 -22.53 -8.00
CA SER A 119 17.81 -21.80 -7.10
C SER A 119 17.03 -20.74 -7.87
N GLU A 120 15.74 -20.64 -7.59
CA GLU A 120 14.83 -19.64 -8.11
C GLU A 120 14.21 -18.87 -6.93
N ILE A 121 13.98 -17.58 -7.11
CA ILE A 121 13.24 -16.76 -6.15
C ILE A 121 11.89 -16.44 -6.75
N ILE A 122 10.82 -16.83 -6.06
CA ILE A 122 9.45 -16.54 -6.45
C ILE A 122 8.91 -15.51 -5.47
N ALA A 123 8.55 -14.34 -5.98
CA ALA A 123 7.88 -13.28 -5.23
C ALA A 123 6.41 -13.20 -5.63
N LYS A 124 5.51 -13.20 -4.65
CA LYS A 124 4.06 -13.10 -4.85
C LYS A 124 3.50 -11.99 -3.97
N GLN A 125 2.87 -11.01 -4.59
CA GLN A 125 2.12 -9.99 -3.86
C GLN A 125 0.84 -10.62 -3.29
N GLU A 126 0.63 -10.43 -2.00
CA GLU A 126 -0.61 -10.84 -1.35
C GLU A 126 -1.72 -9.84 -1.70
N PRO A 127 -2.95 -10.33 -1.95
CA PRO A 127 -4.07 -9.44 -2.20
C PRO A 127 -4.28 -8.54 -0.99
N LEU A 128 -4.49 -7.25 -1.25
CA LEU A 128 -4.82 -6.29 -0.22
C LEU A 128 -6.07 -6.74 0.53
N SER A 129 -6.09 -6.52 1.85
CA SER A 129 -7.29 -6.74 2.64
C SER A 129 -8.44 -5.90 2.08
N PHE A 130 -9.63 -6.50 1.99
CA PHE A 130 -10.84 -5.81 1.55
C PHE A 130 -11.16 -4.61 2.43
N PHE A 131 -10.81 -4.66 3.71
CA PHE A 131 -10.93 -3.51 4.61
C PHE A 131 -9.56 -3.18 5.19
N GLY A 132 -9.20 -1.90 5.24
CA GLY A 132 -7.97 -1.46 5.87
C GLY A 132 -8.02 0.01 6.22
N PHE A 133 -7.44 0.37 7.37
CA PHE A 133 -7.13 1.76 7.65
C PHE A 133 -5.93 2.18 6.80
N GLU A 134 -6.06 3.32 6.15
CA GLU A 134 -4.96 3.97 5.45
C GLU A 134 -4.55 5.22 6.23
N ASN A 135 -3.36 5.73 6.00
CA ASN A 135 -2.95 7.02 6.58
C ASN A 135 -2.12 7.82 5.57
N LYS A 136 -2.66 7.95 4.36
CA LYS A 136 -2.00 8.66 3.27
C LYS A 136 -2.34 10.14 3.38
N LYS A 137 -1.35 10.95 3.75
CA LYS A 137 -1.46 12.39 3.91
C LYS A 137 -0.68 13.07 2.80
N GLU A 138 -1.29 14.06 2.19
CA GLU A 138 -0.67 14.90 1.19
C GLU A 138 -0.92 16.35 1.56
N LEU A 139 0.14 17.15 1.53
CA LEU A 139 0.09 18.59 1.72
C LEU A 139 0.88 19.20 0.59
N GLY A 140 0.28 20.15 -0.12
CA GLY A 140 0.90 20.73 -1.30
C GLY A 140 0.50 22.18 -1.51
N VAL A 141 1.27 22.83 -2.37
CA VAL A 141 1.02 24.18 -2.85
C VAL A 141 0.91 24.14 -4.36
N ARG A 142 -0.14 24.73 -4.92
CA ARG A 142 -0.34 24.94 -6.36
C ARG A 142 -0.23 26.43 -6.65
N VAL A 143 0.45 26.79 -7.72
CA VAL A 143 0.59 28.16 -8.19
C VAL A 143 0.21 28.19 -9.66
N GLY A 144 -0.71 29.09 -10.04
CA GLY A 144 -1.18 29.20 -11.42
C GLY A 144 -1.74 30.58 -11.73
N TYR A 145 -2.03 30.83 -13.00
CA TYR A 145 -2.70 32.05 -13.46
C TYR A 145 -4.16 31.73 -13.77
N SER A 146 -5.08 32.57 -13.26
CA SER A 146 -6.50 32.47 -13.60
C SER A 146 -6.77 33.25 -14.90
N THR A 147 -7.36 32.60 -15.89
CA THR A 147 -7.77 33.26 -17.15
C THR A 147 -8.90 34.27 -16.97
N ASP A 148 -9.70 34.10 -15.91
CA ASP A 148 -10.90 34.90 -15.71
C ASP A 148 -10.58 36.29 -15.14
N GLU A 149 -9.45 36.43 -14.43
CA GLU A 149 -9.11 37.65 -13.69
C GLU A 149 -7.67 38.11 -13.91
N PHE A 150 -6.90 37.43 -14.77
CA PHE A 150 -5.48 37.72 -15.04
C PHE A 150 -4.62 37.85 -13.77
N GLU A 151 -5.00 37.15 -12.70
CA GLU A 151 -4.30 37.18 -11.42
C GLU A 151 -3.57 35.86 -11.14
N MET A 152 -2.40 35.98 -10.51
CA MET A 152 -1.65 34.86 -9.97
C MET A 152 -2.38 34.34 -8.72
N ARG A 153 -2.76 33.07 -8.75
CA ARG A 153 -3.42 32.38 -7.64
C ARG A 153 -2.46 31.36 -7.04
N SER A 154 -2.32 31.39 -5.72
CA SER A 154 -1.69 30.32 -4.95
C SER A 154 -2.75 29.61 -4.11
N THR A 155 -2.71 28.28 -4.10
CA THR A 155 -3.64 27.44 -3.37
C THR A 155 -2.85 26.45 -2.54
N VAL A 156 -3.08 26.44 -1.23
CA VAL A 156 -2.58 25.40 -0.34
C VAL A 156 -3.68 24.34 -0.22
N PHE A 157 -3.32 23.08 -0.40
CA PHE A 157 -4.27 21.97 -0.27
C PHE A 157 -3.71 20.89 0.65
N GLY A 158 -4.61 20.28 1.41
CA GLY A 158 -4.36 19.13 2.25
C GLY A 158 -5.34 18.01 1.92
N ARG A 159 -4.83 16.78 1.84
CA ARG A 159 -5.63 15.58 1.65
C ARG A 159 -5.23 14.53 2.65
N TRP A 160 -6.22 13.84 3.20
CA TRP A 160 -6.00 12.69 4.07
C TRP A 160 -6.96 11.56 3.72
N GLN A 161 -6.40 10.46 3.21
CA GLN A 161 -7.11 9.20 3.00
C GLN A 161 -6.89 8.32 4.23
N PHE A 162 -7.98 7.97 4.92
CA PHE A 162 -7.92 7.26 6.20
C PHE A 162 -8.57 5.87 6.18
N LEU A 163 -9.33 5.53 5.13
CA LEU A 163 -10.01 4.25 5.05
C LEU A 163 -10.04 3.69 3.62
N ARG A 164 -9.82 2.38 3.49
CA ARG A 164 -10.01 1.61 2.26
C ARG A 164 -11.04 0.49 2.45
N VAL A 165 -11.95 0.40 1.48
CA VAL A 165 -12.90 -0.71 1.32
C VAL A 165 -12.80 -1.24 -0.12
N GLY A 166 -12.00 -2.28 -0.32
CA GLY A 166 -11.64 -2.84 -1.62
C GLY A 166 -10.89 -1.81 -2.44
N ASN A 167 -11.50 -1.40 -3.54
CA ASN A 167 -10.97 -0.38 -4.45
C ASN A 167 -11.46 1.04 -4.11
N PHE A 168 -12.35 1.18 -3.12
CA PHE A 168 -12.84 2.48 -2.66
C PHE A 168 -11.96 3.01 -1.54
N HIS A 169 -11.60 4.28 -1.63
CA HIS A 169 -10.83 5.00 -0.63
C HIS A 169 -11.65 6.19 -0.15
N LEU A 170 -11.73 6.36 1.17
CA LEU A 170 -12.46 7.42 1.82
C LEU A 170 -11.48 8.35 2.55
N GLY A 171 -11.70 9.65 2.38
CA GLY A 171 -10.81 10.67 2.86
C GLY A 171 -11.48 12.03 3.07
N VAL A 172 -10.67 12.99 3.49
CA VAL A 172 -11.02 14.41 3.55
C VAL A 172 -10.05 15.20 2.68
N TYR A 173 -10.58 16.19 1.99
CA TYR A 173 -9.82 17.14 1.19
C TYR A 173 -10.17 18.55 1.65
N GLY A 174 -9.15 19.40 1.74
CA GLY A 174 -9.34 20.81 2.00
C GLY A 174 -8.37 21.63 1.17
N GLU A 175 -8.82 22.77 0.66
CA GLU A 175 -7.95 23.75 0.03
C GLU A 175 -8.34 25.17 0.43
N ALA A 176 -7.36 26.06 0.43
CA ALA A 176 -7.54 27.49 0.63
C ALA A 176 -6.64 28.25 -0.34
N ASN A 177 -7.19 29.30 -0.96
CA ASN A 177 -6.46 30.12 -1.93
C ASN A 177 -6.05 31.49 -1.35
N SER A 178 -5.20 32.21 -2.08
CA SER A 178 -4.69 33.54 -1.69
C SER A 178 -5.75 34.63 -1.53
N ARG A 179 -7.01 34.38 -1.92
CA ARG A 179 -8.14 35.29 -1.76
C ARG A 179 -8.98 35.00 -0.51
N GLY A 180 -8.61 33.98 0.26
CA GLY A 180 -9.36 33.56 1.45
C GLY A 180 -10.56 32.69 1.14
N GLU A 181 -10.73 32.23 -0.11
CA GLU A 181 -11.73 31.21 -0.43
C GLU A 181 -11.17 29.84 -0.05
N GLY A 182 -12.01 29.01 0.55
CA GLY A 182 -11.62 27.66 0.93
C GLY A 182 -12.76 26.68 0.74
N ILE A 183 -12.39 25.45 0.41
CA ILE A 183 -13.32 24.34 0.22
C ILE A 183 -12.85 23.20 1.11
N GLY A 184 -13.79 22.58 1.81
CA GLY A 184 -13.59 21.33 2.53
C GLY A 184 -14.60 20.30 2.03
N GLN A 185 -14.15 19.09 1.73
CA GLN A 185 -15.02 18.04 1.20
C GLN A 185 -14.62 16.66 1.71
N LEU A 186 -15.62 15.77 1.76
CA LEU A 186 -15.38 14.33 1.89
C LEU A 186 -14.99 13.80 0.50
N GLU A 187 -13.89 13.05 0.46
CA GLU A 187 -13.40 12.43 -0.76
C GLU A 187 -13.78 10.94 -0.74
N ILE A 188 -14.39 10.48 -1.83
CA ILE A 188 -14.53 9.05 -2.14
C ILE A 188 -13.87 8.85 -3.49
N SER A 189 -12.83 8.03 -3.55
CA SER A 189 -12.13 7.72 -4.80
C SER A 189 -12.15 6.21 -5.06
N TYR A 190 -12.19 5.83 -6.33
CA TYR A 190 -12.09 4.44 -6.78
C TYR A 190 -10.79 4.26 -7.56
N LYS A 191 -10.01 3.22 -7.22
CA LYS A 191 -8.74 2.89 -7.89
C LYS A 191 -8.87 1.54 -8.61
N PHE A 192 -8.41 1.47 -9.86
CA PHE A 192 -8.37 0.24 -10.66
C PHE A 192 -7.10 -0.55 -10.40
#